data_AF-A0A6C0J0F2-F1
#
_entry.id   AF-A0A6C0J0F2-F1
#
_cell.length_a   1.000
_cell.length_b   1.000
_cell.length_c   1.000
_cell.angle_alpha   90.00
_cell.angle_beta   90.00
_cell.angle_gamma   90.00
#
_symmetry.space_group_name_H-M   'P 1'
#
loop_
_entity.id
_entity.type
_entity.pdbx_description
1 polymer ?
#
loop_
_entity_poly.entity_id
_entity_poly.type
_entity_poly.pdbx_seq_one_letter_code
_entity_poly.pdbx_strand_id
1 'polypeptide(L)'
;MNLYPKYEPMKWNKNFYIRKSHNCYAYALNLIYPEYIELCKKNNLGNGEYCKLVRPQPGLYSGYKKIKKNANIEKRMLKDNPYIKKADYYSSCPSNYYKIALFAERNKKINYHFYREDKNKLWSHKDGWTKATNKDLSGNIIKDPAKCDRGIYNLFIGYYFVPIDPKLKNMANYYTM
;
A
#
# COMPACT_ATOMS: atom_id res chain seq x y z
N MET A 1 -5.38 2.74 24.02
CA MET A 1 -5.19 1.54 23.17
C MET A 1 -4.02 1.77 22.24
N ASN A 2 -3.10 0.80 22.11
CA ASN A 2 -1.96 0.90 21.21
C ASN A 2 -2.46 0.77 19.75
N LEU A 3 -2.51 1.89 19.03
CA LEU A 3 -3.13 2.04 17.70
C LEU A 3 -2.22 1.58 16.54
N TYR A 4 -1.02 1.04 16.81
CA TYR A 4 -0.09 0.63 15.78
C TYR A 4 -0.67 -0.51 14.92
N PRO A 5 -0.48 -0.49 13.57
CA PRO A 5 -0.98 -1.54 12.70
C PRO A 5 -0.47 -2.91 13.10
N LYS A 6 -1.35 -3.90 13.16
CA LYS A 6 -1.00 -5.30 13.39
C LYS A 6 -1.03 -6.07 12.08
N TYR A 7 -0.26 -7.15 12.01
CA TYR A 7 -0.44 -8.14 10.95
C TYR A 7 -1.78 -8.88 11.14
N GLU A 8 -2.80 -8.47 10.38
CA GLU A 8 -4.17 -8.99 10.48
C GLU A 8 -4.63 -9.61 9.15
N PRO A 9 -4.00 -10.67 8.64
CA PRO A 9 -4.30 -11.20 7.31
C PRO A 9 -5.77 -11.58 7.15
N MET A 10 -6.44 -12.05 8.22
CA MET A 10 -7.87 -12.37 8.17
C MET A 10 -8.74 -11.16 7.83
N LYS A 11 -8.46 -9.98 8.40
CA LYS A 11 -9.16 -8.72 8.09
C LYS A 11 -9.07 -8.38 6.59
N TRP A 12 -7.90 -8.59 5.99
CA TRP A 12 -7.62 -8.24 4.60
C TRP A 12 -7.99 -9.33 3.58
N ASN A 13 -8.06 -10.60 4.02
CA ASN A 13 -8.20 -11.75 3.12
C ASN A 13 -9.58 -12.41 3.17
N LYS A 14 -10.29 -12.36 4.30
CA LYS A 14 -11.57 -13.06 4.48
C LYS A 14 -12.66 -12.53 3.55
N ASN A 15 -12.81 -11.22 3.46
CA ASN A 15 -13.78 -10.60 2.57
C ASN A 15 -13.21 -10.46 1.15
N PHE A 16 -13.86 -11.11 0.18
CA PHE A 16 -13.46 -11.07 -1.22
C PHE A 16 -13.34 -9.64 -1.77
N TYR A 17 -14.33 -8.79 -1.48
CA TYR A 17 -14.38 -7.43 -2.00
C TYR A 17 -13.29 -6.55 -1.39
N ILE A 18 -13.02 -6.68 -0.08
CA ILE A 18 -11.84 -6.02 0.55
C ILE A 18 -10.56 -6.45 -0.17
N ARG A 19 -10.38 -7.77 -0.38
CA ARG A 19 -9.19 -8.32 -1.01
C ARG A 19 -9.00 -7.83 -2.45
N LYS A 20 -10.09 -7.61 -3.20
CA LYS A 20 -10.04 -7.22 -4.63
C LYS A 20 -9.99 -5.71 -4.86
N SER A 21 -10.58 -4.91 -3.98
CA SER A 21 -10.65 -3.44 -4.12
C SER A 21 -9.53 -2.69 -3.44
N HIS A 22 -8.86 -3.26 -2.44
CA HIS A 22 -7.73 -2.63 -1.75
C HIS A 22 -6.43 -3.30 -2.19
N ASN A 23 -5.38 -2.54 -2.47
CA ASN A 23 -4.09 -3.01 -2.96
C ASN A 23 -2.95 -2.74 -1.97
N CYS A 24 -1.70 -2.82 -2.42
CA CYS A 24 -0.51 -2.54 -1.61
C CYS A 24 -0.52 -1.13 -0.99
N TYR A 25 -1.01 -0.12 -1.73
CA TYR A 25 -1.06 1.25 -1.23
C TYR A 25 -2.07 1.40 -0.08
N ALA A 26 -3.30 0.89 -0.26
CA ALA A 26 -4.30 0.86 0.80
C ALA A 26 -3.83 0.06 2.03
N TYR A 27 -3.19 -1.10 1.79
CA TYR A 27 -2.64 -1.94 2.84
C TYR A 27 -1.55 -1.22 3.65
N ALA A 28 -0.63 -0.56 2.96
CA ALA A 28 0.45 0.20 3.60
C ALA A 28 -0.08 1.39 4.40
N LEU A 29 -1.12 2.09 3.92
CA LEU A 29 -1.82 3.13 4.68
C LEU A 29 -2.72 2.57 5.80
N ASN A 30 -2.90 1.25 5.84
CA ASN A 30 -3.82 0.55 6.75
C ASN A 30 -5.25 1.11 6.69
N LEU A 31 -5.72 1.44 5.47
CA LEU A 31 -7.04 2.01 5.22
C LEU A 31 -7.92 0.98 4.49
N ILE A 32 -9.15 0.83 4.98
CA ILE A 32 -10.22 0.09 4.29
C ILE A 32 -11.42 1.04 4.20
N TYR A 33 -11.82 1.34 2.97
CA TYR A 33 -12.91 2.25 2.64
C TYR A 33 -14.13 1.41 2.23
N PRO A 34 -15.23 1.41 3.02
CA PRO A 34 -16.44 0.67 2.68
C PRO A 34 -17.02 1.00 1.30
N GLU A 35 -16.92 2.26 0.88
CA GLU A 35 -17.32 2.72 -0.44
C GLU A 35 -16.57 2.01 -1.57
N TYR A 36 -15.31 1.60 -1.37
CA TYR A 36 -14.56 0.82 -2.36
C TYR A 36 -15.05 -0.62 -2.41
N ILE A 37 -15.57 -1.16 -1.31
CA ILE A 37 -16.22 -2.46 -1.30
C ILE A 37 -17.50 -2.39 -2.12
N GLU A 38 -18.32 -1.36 -1.91
CA GLU A 38 -19.59 -1.16 -2.64
C GLU A 38 -19.37 -0.87 -4.13
N LEU A 39 -18.40 -0.02 -4.49
CA LEU A 39 -18.02 0.20 -5.89
C LEU A 39 -17.55 -1.09 -6.56
N CYS A 40 -16.78 -1.92 -5.84
CA CYS A 40 -16.31 -3.21 -6.32
C CYS A 40 -17.47 -4.20 -6.55
N LYS A 41 -18.48 -4.21 -5.66
CA LYS A 41 -19.71 -5.01 -5.83
C LYS A 41 -20.57 -4.53 -6.99
N LYS A 42 -20.71 -3.21 -7.18
CA LYS A 42 -21.54 -2.61 -8.25
C LYS A 42 -20.90 -2.79 -9.63
N ASN A 43 -19.59 -2.60 -9.72
CA ASN A 43 -18.83 -2.74 -10.97
C ASN A 43 -18.37 -4.20 -11.16
N ASN A 44 -19.23 -5.16 -10.86
CA ASN A 44 -18.98 -6.59 -11.07
C ASN A 44 -19.05 -6.90 -12.57
N LEU A 45 -18.07 -6.42 -13.35
CA LEU A 45 -18.08 -6.32 -14.82
C LEU A 45 -17.97 -7.66 -15.57
N GLY A 46 -18.27 -8.81 -14.94
CA GLY A 46 -18.38 -10.12 -15.60
C GLY A 46 -17.12 -10.72 -16.24
N ASN A 47 -16.06 -9.94 -16.49
CA ASN A 47 -15.04 -10.26 -17.50
C ASN A 47 -13.62 -10.42 -16.91
N GLY A 48 -13.48 -10.87 -15.67
CA GLY A 48 -12.16 -11.18 -15.08
C GLY A 48 -11.34 -9.97 -14.57
N GLU A 49 -11.68 -8.73 -14.95
CA GLU A 49 -11.03 -7.48 -14.49
C GLU A 49 -11.59 -6.89 -13.17
N TYR A 50 -12.16 -7.74 -12.32
CA TYR A 50 -12.88 -7.35 -11.11
C TYR A 50 -12.11 -6.31 -10.24
N CYS A 51 -12.75 -5.15 -10.08
CA CYS A 51 -12.37 -4.05 -9.19
C CYS A 51 -11.02 -3.38 -9.48
N LYS A 52 -10.45 -3.59 -10.67
CA LYS A 52 -9.17 -3.00 -11.08
C LYS A 52 -9.15 -1.47 -10.94
N LEU A 53 -10.23 -0.81 -11.38
CA LEU A 53 -10.37 0.66 -11.32
C LEU A 53 -10.69 1.18 -9.91
N VAL A 54 -11.14 0.31 -9.01
CA VAL A 54 -11.45 0.65 -7.61
C VAL A 54 -10.20 0.64 -6.72
N ARG A 55 -9.10 0.03 -7.19
CA ARG A 55 -7.85 -0.04 -6.42
C ARG A 55 -7.20 1.34 -6.37
N PRO A 56 -6.94 1.89 -5.17
CA PRO A 56 -6.42 3.24 -5.06
C PRO A 56 -5.01 3.34 -5.65
N GLN A 57 -4.68 4.51 -6.19
CA GLN A 57 -3.37 4.78 -6.78
C GLN A 57 -2.77 6.05 -6.19
N PRO A 58 -1.46 6.08 -5.90
CA PRO A 58 -0.79 7.30 -5.46
C PRO A 58 -1.02 8.46 -6.42
N GLY A 59 -1.41 9.60 -5.86
CA GLY A 59 -1.63 10.85 -6.53
C GLY A 59 -3.09 11.08 -6.94
N LEU A 60 -3.94 10.05 -6.99
CA LEU A 60 -5.33 10.24 -7.43
C LEU A 60 -6.09 11.17 -6.47
N TYR A 61 -5.85 11.07 -5.17
CA TYR A 61 -6.53 11.91 -4.18
C TYR A 61 -6.15 13.39 -4.34
N SER A 62 -4.92 13.65 -4.77
CA SER A 62 -4.41 14.99 -5.06
C SER A 62 -4.59 15.42 -6.52
N GLY A 63 -5.47 14.76 -7.28
CA GLY A 63 -5.85 15.16 -8.64
C GLY A 63 -4.86 14.79 -9.73
N TYR A 64 -3.85 13.96 -9.46
CA TYR A 64 -2.98 13.45 -10.53
C TYR A 64 -3.76 12.52 -11.46
N LYS A 65 -3.44 12.58 -12.75
CA LYS A 65 -3.91 11.60 -13.73
C LYS A 65 -3.31 10.21 -13.48
N LYS A 66 -3.84 9.21 -14.19
CA LYS A 66 -3.32 7.82 -14.26
C LYS A 66 -1.80 7.76 -14.30
N ILE A 67 -1.22 6.84 -13.53
CA ILE A 67 0.22 6.59 -13.47
C ILE A 67 0.69 6.13 -14.86
N LYS A 68 1.72 6.80 -15.38
CA LYS A 68 2.40 6.46 -16.64
C LYS A 68 3.81 5.93 -16.35
N LYS A 69 4.50 5.44 -17.39
CA LYS A 69 5.93 5.09 -17.30
C LYS A 69 6.71 6.27 -16.69
N ASN A 70 7.67 5.98 -15.82
CA ASN A 70 8.52 6.97 -15.13
C ASN A 70 7.79 7.92 -14.16
N ALA A 71 6.53 7.65 -13.79
CA ALA A 71 5.85 8.43 -12.78
C ALA A 71 6.61 8.41 -11.44
N ASN A 72 6.70 9.58 -10.80
CA ASN A 72 7.27 9.69 -9.47
C ASN A 72 6.22 9.29 -8.42
N ILE A 73 6.28 8.02 -7.98
CA ILE A 73 5.32 7.44 -7.03
C ILE A 73 5.48 8.06 -5.62
N GLU A 74 6.71 8.34 -5.20
CA GLU A 74 6.99 9.01 -3.92
C GLU A 74 6.30 10.38 -3.88
N LYS A 75 6.52 11.23 -4.88
CA LYS A 75 5.91 12.57 -4.96
C LYS A 75 4.38 12.50 -4.91
N ARG A 76 3.80 11.53 -5.62
CA ARG A 76 2.35 11.31 -5.68
C ARG A 76 1.78 10.89 -4.32
N MET A 77 2.42 9.94 -3.64
CA MET A 77 2.04 9.51 -2.30
C MET A 77 2.12 10.67 -1.30
N LEU A 78 3.23 11.41 -1.30
CA LEU A 78 3.45 12.54 -0.38
C LEU A 78 2.47 13.68 -0.63
N LYS A 79 2.02 13.88 -1.88
CA LYS A 79 1.00 14.89 -2.18
C LYS A 79 -0.40 14.47 -1.71
N ASP A 80 -0.76 13.19 -1.79
CA ASP A 80 -2.00 12.68 -1.21
C ASP A 80 -2.00 12.77 0.32
N ASN A 81 -0.83 12.57 0.94
CA ASN A 81 -0.67 12.38 2.37
C ASN A 81 0.40 13.33 2.95
N PRO A 82 0.06 14.61 3.22
CA PRO A 82 1.02 15.62 3.66
C PRO A 82 1.66 15.34 5.02
N TYR A 83 1.07 14.44 5.83
CA TYR A 83 1.61 14.04 7.12
C TYR A 83 2.58 12.84 7.03
N ILE A 84 2.73 12.21 5.86
CA ILE A 84 3.75 11.17 5.67
C ILE A 84 5.12 11.85 5.54
N LYS A 85 6.10 11.37 6.31
CA LYS A 85 7.46 11.92 6.35
C LYS A 85 8.45 10.90 5.82
N LYS A 86 9.47 11.34 5.09
CA LYS A 86 10.59 10.46 4.72
C LYS A 86 11.30 9.99 5.99
N ALA A 87 11.75 8.73 5.98
CA ALA A 87 12.45 8.11 7.09
C ALA A 87 13.75 7.50 6.60
N ASP A 88 14.79 7.55 7.44
CA ASP A 88 16.02 6.82 7.17
C ASP A 88 15.87 5.36 7.60
N TYR A 89 16.73 4.51 7.03
CA TYR A 89 16.73 3.06 7.29
C TYR A 89 16.79 2.77 8.80
N TYR A 90 17.73 3.41 9.50
CA TYR A 90 18.01 3.19 10.92
C TYR A 90 17.14 4.02 11.88
N SER A 91 16.35 4.97 11.37
CA SER A 91 15.55 5.83 12.24
C SER A 91 14.50 5.03 13.00
N SER A 92 14.49 5.19 14.33
CA SER A 92 13.39 4.75 15.18
C SER A 92 12.10 5.47 14.78
N CYS A 93 10.97 4.75 14.81
CA CYS A 93 9.69 5.33 14.43
C CYS A 93 9.21 6.31 15.51
N PRO A 94 8.90 7.58 15.16
CA PRO A 94 8.35 8.53 16.12
C PRO A 94 7.04 8.02 16.73
N SER A 95 6.75 8.45 17.94
CA SER A 95 5.45 8.23 18.57
C SER A 95 4.31 8.66 17.63
N ASN A 96 3.27 7.84 17.54
CA ASN A 96 2.10 8.03 16.66
C ASN A 96 2.34 7.82 15.15
N TYR A 97 3.48 7.25 14.77
CA TYR A 97 3.76 6.83 13.40
C TYR A 97 4.08 5.33 13.34
N TYR A 98 3.97 4.76 12.14
CA TYR A 98 4.54 3.46 11.79
C TYR A 98 5.34 3.60 10.49
N LYS A 99 6.15 2.60 10.15
CA LYS A 99 7.05 2.66 8.97
C LYS A 99 6.45 1.92 7.78
N ILE A 100 6.59 2.49 6.58
CA ILE A 100 6.37 1.81 5.30
C ILE A 100 7.64 1.87 4.45
N ALA A 101 7.74 1.00 3.46
CA ALA A 101 8.81 1.00 2.47
C ALA A 101 8.21 0.99 1.06
N LEU A 102 8.78 1.79 0.15
CA LEU A 102 8.38 1.87 -1.25
C LEU A 102 9.49 1.36 -2.16
N PHE A 103 9.11 0.48 -3.08
CA PHE A 103 9.95 -0.06 -4.12
C PHE A 103 9.30 0.14 -5.49
N ALA A 104 10.10 0.09 -6.55
CA ALA A 104 9.64 0.12 -7.93
C ALA A 104 10.45 -0.82 -8.82
N GLU A 105 9.95 -1.07 -10.03
CA GLU A 105 10.72 -1.70 -11.11
C GLU A 105 11.63 -0.66 -11.77
N ARG A 106 12.95 -0.92 -11.80
CA ARG A 106 13.96 0.03 -12.29
C ARG A 106 13.70 0.55 -13.71
N ASN A 107 13.24 -0.30 -14.62
CA ASN A 107 13.16 0.00 -16.06
C ASN A 107 11.84 0.68 -16.49
N LYS A 108 10.81 0.67 -15.64
CA LYS A 108 9.49 1.22 -15.99
C LYS A 108 9.01 2.26 -14.97
N LYS A 109 9.38 2.11 -13.69
CA LYS A 109 8.86 2.86 -12.51
C LYS A 109 7.32 2.98 -12.45
N ILE A 110 6.60 2.22 -13.28
CA ILE A 110 5.14 2.14 -13.29
C ILE A 110 4.67 1.06 -12.31
N ASN A 111 5.47 0.00 -12.19
CA ASN A 111 5.28 -1.05 -11.21
C ASN A 111 5.96 -0.61 -9.93
N TYR A 112 5.18 -0.49 -8.87
CA TYR A 112 5.60 -0.11 -7.55
C TYR A 112 4.96 -1.02 -6.52
N HIS A 113 5.59 -1.12 -5.36
CA HIS A 113 5.06 -1.94 -4.30
C HIS A 113 5.40 -1.36 -2.93
N PHE A 114 4.46 -1.52 -2.02
CA PHE A 114 4.57 -1.03 -0.65
C PHE A 114 4.61 -2.19 0.33
N TYR A 115 5.49 -2.05 1.33
CA TYR A 115 5.54 -2.89 2.53
C TYR A 115 5.23 -2.04 3.76
N ARG A 116 4.69 -2.67 4.80
CA ARG A 116 4.38 -2.02 6.07
C ARG A 116 5.07 -2.75 7.21
N GLU A 117 5.69 -2.01 8.11
CA GLU A 117 6.14 -2.53 9.41
C GLU A 117 4.93 -2.67 10.32
N ASP A 118 4.69 -3.89 10.80
CA ASP A 118 3.63 -4.17 11.77
C ASP A 118 4.15 -4.04 13.21
N LYS A 119 3.22 -4.01 14.17
CA LYS A 119 3.51 -3.86 15.60
C LYS A 119 4.54 -4.85 16.15
N ASN A 120 4.65 -6.04 15.56
CA ASN A 120 5.63 -7.06 15.94
C ASN A 120 7.03 -6.85 15.34
N LYS A 121 7.29 -5.70 14.70
CA LYS A 121 8.57 -5.35 14.04
C LYS A 121 8.95 -6.25 12.87
N LEU A 122 7.99 -7.02 12.37
CA LEU A 122 8.09 -7.69 11.08
C LEU A 122 7.37 -6.86 10.02
N TRP A 123 7.57 -7.25 8.76
CA TRP A 123 6.98 -6.57 7.63
C TRP A 123 5.97 -7.46 6.91
N SER A 124 4.98 -6.80 6.33
CA SER A 124 3.95 -7.45 5.53
C SER A 124 3.56 -6.60 4.34
N HIS A 125 2.90 -7.23 3.38
CA HIS A 125 2.44 -6.58 2.16
C HIS A 125 1.22 -7.27 1.56
N LYS A 126 0.70 -6.66 0.50
CA LYS A 126 -0.41 -7.19 -0.29
C LYS A 126 -0.23 -6.78 -1.74
N ASP A 127 0.24 -7.69 -2.59
CA ASP A 127 0.48 -7.35 -4.00
C ASP A 127 -0.84 -7.28 -4.78
N GLY A 128 -1.24 -6.09 -5.21
CA GLY A 128 -2.48 -5.87 -5.94
C GLY A 128 -3.70 -6.52 -5.27
N TRP A 129 -4.31 -7.49 -5.95
CA TRP A 129 -5.51 -8.20 -5.50
C TRP A 129 -5.25 -9.53 -4.77
N THR A 130 -3.97 -9.89 -4.59
CA THR A 130 -3.56 -11.12 -3.92
C THR A 130 -3.83 -11.06 -2.41
N LYS A 131 -3.56 -12.14 -1.69
CA LYS A 131 -3.72 -12.16 -0.23
C LYS A 131 -2.64 -11.30 0.44
N ALA A 132 -3.00 -10.58 1.50
CA ALA A 132 -2.03 -9.99 2.41
C ALA A 132 -1.20 -11.11 3.08
N THR A 133 0.11 -10.90 3.17
CA THR A 133 1.08 -11.87 3.68
C THR A 133 2.27 -11.17 4.34
N ASN A 134 2.90 -11.82 5.30
CA ASN A 134 4.19 -11.42 5.89
C ASN A 134 5.38 -12.21 5.31
N LYS A 135 5.13 -12.97 4.23
CA LYS A 135 6.14 -13.74 3.51
C LYS A 135 6.53 -13.04 2.21
N ASP A 136 7.81 -13.10 1.86
CA ASP A 136 8.34 -12.63 0.58
C ASP A 136 8.01 -13.59 -0.58
N LEU A 137 8.49 -13.30 -1.80
CA LEU A 137 8.21 -14.13 -2.97
C LEU A 137 8.87 -15.52 -2.91
N SER A 138 9.87 -15.71 -2.06
CA SER A 138 10.50 -17.00 -1.77
C SER A 138 9.84 -17.73 -0.58
N GLY A 139 8.79 -17.16 0.02
CA GLY A 139 8.05 -17.77 1.13
C GLY A 139 8.65 -17.50 2.53
N ASN A 140 9.68 -16.67 2.63
CA ASN A 140 10.38 -16.35 3.87
C ASN A 140 9.72 -15.19 4.61
N ILE A 141 9.76 -15.21 5.95
CA ILE A 141 9.26 -14.09 6.77
C ILE A 141 10.08 -12.83 6.50
N ILE A 142 9.40 -11.72 6.22
CA ILE A 142 10.05 -10.45 5.91
C ILE A 142 10.46 -9.74 7.20
N LYS A 143 11.76 -9.78 7.50
CA LYS A 143 12.37 -9.01 8.60
C LYS A 143 12.81 -7.61 8.15
N ASP A 144 13.24 -7.50 6.89
CA ASP A 144 13.64 -6.24 6.26
C ASP A 144 13.24 -6.27 4.78
N PRO A 145 12.35 -5.36 4.34
CA PRO A 145 11.88 -5.36 2.97
C PRO A 145 12.98 -4.96 1.98
N ALA A 146 14.09 -4.34 2.39
CA ALA A 146 15.21 -4.03 1.48
C ALA A 146 16.07 -5.26 1.16
N LYS A 147 16.00 -6.32 1.97
CA LYS A 147 16.82 -7.53 1.85
C LYS A 147 16.04 -8.79 1.44
N CYS A 148 14.71 -8.75 1.46
CA CYS A 148 13.88 -9.89 1.07
C CYS A 148 13.75 -10.06 -0.45
N ASP A 149 13.20 -11.20 -0.88
CA ASP A 149 12.86 -11.42 -2.28
C ASP A 149 11.60 -10.64 -2.68
N ARG A 150 11.80 -9.62 -3.53
CA ARG A 150 10.75 -8.75 -4.06
C ARG A 150 10.48 -8.97 -5.54
N GLY A 151 11.16 -9.93 -6.18
CA GLY A 151 11.08 -10.14 -7.63
C GLY A 151 11.40 -8.87 -8.41
N ILE A 152 10.43 -8.40 -9.21
CA ILE A 152 10.64 -7.27 -10.13
C ILE A 152 10.83 -5.90 -9.44
N TYR A 153 10.46 -5.76 -8.15
CA TYR A 153 10.55 -4.50 -7.41
C TYR A 153 11.99 -4.27 -6.88
N ASN A 154 12.93 -4.13 -7.83
CA ASN A 154 14.38 -4.11 -7.63
C ASN A 154 15.00 -2.70 -7.46
N LEU A 155 14.17 -1.65 -7.41
CA LEU A 155 14.58 -0.29 -7.09
C LEU A 155 13.99 0.13 -5.75
N PHE A 156 14.84 0.35 -4.76
CA PHE A 156 14.45 0.97 -3.49
C PHE A 156 14.21 2.47 -3.69
N ILE A 157 13.06 2.98 -3.21
CA ILE A 157 12.71 4.40 -3.30
C ILE A 157 12.88 5.08 -1.94
N GLY A 158 12.40 4.47 -0.86
CA GLY A 158 12.56 5.05 0.47
C GLY A 158 11.74 4.34 1.55
N TYR A 159 12.07 4.67 2.80
CA TYR A 159 11.19 4.44 3.94
C TYR A 159 10.44 5.72 4.29
N TYR A 160 9.27 5.55 4.90
CA TYR A 160 8.44 6.67 5.32
C TYR A 160 7.75 6.38 6.63
N PHE A 161 7.62 7.41 7.47
CA PHE A 161 6.77 7.41 8.64
C PHE A 161 5.37 7.83 8.23
N VAL A 162 4.40 6.99 8.56
CA VAL A 162 2.99 7.17 8.26
C VAL A 162 2.23 7.37 9.57
N PRO A 163 1.37 8.40 9.69
CA PRO A 163 0.61 8.62 10.91
C PRO A 163 -0.32 7.44 11.18
N ILE A 164 -0.44 7.09 12.45
CA ILE A 164 -1.33 6.01 12.87
C ILE A 164 -2.80 6.40 12.66
N ASP A 165 -3.15 7.67 12.94
CA ASP A 165 -4.52 8.18 12.79
C ASP A 165 -5.00 8.06 11.33
N PRO A 166 -6.07 7.29 11.06
CA PRO A 166 -6.65 7.17 9.72
C PRO A 166 -7.11 8.51 9.13
N LYS A 167 -7.48 9.50 9.95
CA LYS A 167 -7.95 10.81 9.47
C LYS A 167 -6.85 11.67 8.85
N LEU A 168 -5.58 11.32 9.09
CA LEU A 168 -4.41 12.01 8.54
C LEU A 168 -3.88 11.36 7.27
N LYS A 169 -4.63 10.41 6.70
CA LYS A 169 -4.25 9.64 5.52
C LYS A 169 -5.37 9.65 4.50
N ASN A 170 -4.98 9.76 3.24
CA ASN A 170 -5.87 9.81 2.11
C ASN A 170 -5.43 8.86 1.01
N MET A 171 -6.42 8.32 0.31
CA MET A 171 -6.23 7.55 -0.92
C MET A 171 -7.48 7.69 -1.78
N ALA A 172 -7.33 7.75 -3.10
CA ALA A 172 -8.44 7.76 -4.05
C ALA A 172 -8.25 6.66 -5.09
N ASN A 173 -9.36 6.24 -5.71
CA ASN A 173 -9.37 5.40 -6.90
C ASN A 173 -9.93 6.17 -8.11
N TYR A 174 -10.06 5.52 -9.28
CA TYR A 174 -10.46 6.19 -10.51
C TYR A 174 -11.93 6.68 -10.53
N TYR A 175 -12.76 6.25 -9.59
CA TYR A 175 -14.15 6.68 -9.42
C TYR A 175 -14.33 7.74 -8.34
N THR A 176 -13.32 7.95 -7.49
CA THR A 176 -13.40 8.82 -6.30
C THR A 176 -12.28 9.87 -6.28
N MET A 177 -11.71 10.16 -7.45
CA MET A 177 -10.65 11.15 -7.67
C MET A 177 -11.19 12.57 -7.75
#